data_AF-A0A369QMX7-F1
#
_entry.id   AF-A0A369QMX7-F1
#
_cell.length_a   1.000
_cell.length_b   1.000
_cell.length_c   1.000
_cell.angle_alpha   90.00
_cell.angle_beta   90.00
_cell.angle_gamma   90.00
#
_symmetry.space_group_name_H-M   'P 1'
#
loop_
_entity.id
_entity.type
_entity.pdbx_description
1 polymer ?
#
loop_
_entity_poly.entity_id
_entity_poly.type
_entity_poly.pdbx_seq_one_letter_code
_entity_poly.pdbx_strand_id
1 'polypeptide(L)'
;MGVEYRNGKPYLYKKVRKNGKVISEYVCGGALIWALVDLQEYDQLKNNEIKEATRKEKDLQLQADREIYMLEKSLKEIMNQVAVANGYHKLNGQWRRKRQKQRRVKPDSTNY
;
A
#
# COMPACT_ATOMS: atom_id res chain seq x y z
N MET A 1 22.69 8.02 19.95
CA MET A 1 24.04 8.37 20.41
C MET A 1 24.43 7.38 21.52
N GLY A 2 25.63 7.45 22.08
CA GLY A 2 26.07 6.56 23.16
C GLY A 2 27.00 7.28 24.13
N VAL A 3 26.79 7.06 25.43
CA VAL A 3 27.62 7.62 26.50
C VAL A 3 28.70 6.61 26.87
N GLU A 4 29.96 7.04 26.85
CA GLU A 4 31.11 6.27 27.30
C GLU A 4 31.71 6.94 28.55
N TYR A 5 32.10 6.15 29.55
CA TYR A 5 32.79 6.66 30.74
C TYR A 5 34.29 6.40 30.63
N ARG A 6 35.09 7.44 30.78
CA ARG A 6 36.56 7.34 30.83
C ARG A 6 37.08 8.10 32.04
N ASN A 7 37.85 7.41 32.90
CA ASN A 7 38.37 7.97 34.16
C ASN A 7 37.26 8.65 35.01
N GLY A 8 36.09 8.02 35.08
CA GLY A 8 34.93 8.52 35.82
C GLY A 8 34.19 9.71 35.16
N LYS A 9 34.63 10.18 33.98
CA LYS A 9 33.99 11.27 33.26
C LYS A 9 33.15 10.73 32.09
N PRO A 10 31.91 11.21 31.90
CA PRO A 10 31.07 10.81 30.78
C PRO A 10 31.44 11.59 29.51
N TYR A 11 31.44 10.90 28.37
CA TYR A 11 31.68 11.42 27.03
C TYR A 11 30.59 10.88 26.08
N LEU A 12 29.94 11.78 25.34
CA LEU A 12 28.91 11.43 24.38
C LEU A 12 29.53 11.27 22.98
N TYR A 13 29.23 10.14 22.35
CA TYR A 13 29.62 9.86 20.97
C TYR A 13 28.38 9.61 20.10
N LYS A 14 28.45 10.02 18.84
CA LYS A 14 27.46 9.68 17.81
C LYS A 14 28.10 8.79 16.75
N LYS A 15 27.34 7.81 16.25
CA LYS A 15 27.78 6.96 15.13
C LYS A 15 27.45 7.67 13.82
N VAL A 16 28.46 7.89 12.99
CA VAL A 16 28.30 8.52 11.68
C VAL A 16 28.89 7.60 10.62
N ARG A 17 28.18 7.46 9.49
CA ARG A 17 28.73 6.79 8.31
C ARG A 17 29.52 7.81 7.50
N LYS A 18 30.83 7.56 7.32
CA LYS A 18 31.72 8.35 6.47
C LYS A 18 32.51 7.39 5.59
N ASN A 19 32.46 7.60 4.28
CA ASN A 19 33.16 6.79 3.27
C ASN A 19 32.91 5.28 3.43
N GLY A 20 31.64 4.89 3.60
CA GLY A 20 31.22 3.49 3.76
C GLY A 20 31.54 2.84 5.11
N LYS A 21 32.22 3.54 6.04
CA LYS A 21 32.56 3.03 7.37
C LYS A 21 31.77 3.76 8.45
N VAL A 22 31.40 3.04 9.51
CA VAL A 22 30.76 3.62 10.70
C VAL A 22 31.85 4.04 11.68
N ILE A 23 31.87 5.32 12.07
CA ILE A 23 32.86 5.90 12.97
C ILE A 23 32.15 6.52 14.18
N SER A 24 32.77 6.45 15.36
CA SER A 24 32.34 7.20 16.55
C SER A 24 32.90 8.63 16.46
N GLU A 25 32.02 9.62 16.39
CA GLU A 25 32.37 11.04 16.48
C GLU A 25 32.07 11.56 17.88
N TYR A 26 33.04 12.21 18.52
CA TYR A 26 32.86 12.85 19.82
C TYR A 26 31.91 14.05 19.69
N VAL A 27 30.95 14.16 20.62
CA VAL A 27 29.96 15.23 20.64
C VAL A 27 30.27 16.19 21.78
N CYS A 28 30.20 15.72 23.03
CA CYS A 28 30.41 16.56 24.20
C CYS A 28 30.73 15.72 25.46
N GLY A 29 31.14 16.40 26.52
CA GLY A 29 31.49 15.82 27.82
C GLY A 29 30.66 16.45 28.95
N GLY A 30 30.64 15.79 30.11
CA GLY A 30 30.09 16.39 31.34
C GLY A 30 28.55 16.50 31.36
N ALA A 31 28.02 17.48 32.09
CA ALA A 31 26.59 17.56 32.41
C ALA A 31 25.67 17.75 31.18
N LEU A 32 26.18 18.33 30.08
CA LEU A 32 25.41 18.56 28.84
C LEU A 32 24.97 17.24 28.18
N ILE A 33 25.63 16.12 28.50
CA ILE A 33 25.33 14.81 27.92
C ILE A 33 23.89 14.40 28.21
N TRP A 34 23.44 14.56 29.44
CA TRP A 34 22.11 14.12 29.86
C TRP A 34 21.01 14.89 29.15
N ALA A 35 21.16 16.21 29.03
CA ALA A 35 20.22 17.04 28.27
C ALA A 35 20.11 16.61 26.80
N LEU A 36 21.22 16.20 26.16
CA LEU A 36 21.20 15.72 24.77
C LEU A 36 20.61 14.30 24.65
N VAL A 37 20.81 13.44 25.65
CA VAL A 37 20.19 12.12 25.69
C VAL A 37 18.68 12.25 25.85
N ASP A 38 18.21 13.08 26.79
CA ASP A 38 16.79 13.34 27.03
C ASP A 38 16.11 13.91 25.77
N LEU A 39 16.78 14.84 25.09
CA LEU A 39 16.27 15.41 23.84
C LEU A 39 16.20 14.37 22.72
N GLN A 40 17.19 13.47 22.64
CA GLN A 40 17.16 12.36 21.68
C GLN A 40 16.02 11.38 21.97
N GLU A 41 15.77 11.05 23.24
CA GLU A 41 14.66 10.20 23.65
C GLU A 41 13.31 10.84 23.30
N TYR A 42 13.15 12.13 23.56
CA TYR A 42 11.97 12.89 23.16
C TYR A 42 11.75 12.86 21.63
N ASP A 43 12.80 13.10 20.85
CA ASP A 43 12.72 13.02 19.39
C ASP A 43 12.35 11.62 18.91
N GLN A 44 12.85 10.57 19.57
CA GLN A 44 12.49 9.19 19.25
C GLN A 44 11.03 8.90 19.53
N LEU A 45 10.51 9.33 20.69
CA LEU A 45 9.10 9.18 21.04
C LEU A 45 8.20 9.88 20.02
N LYS A 46 8.48 11.15 19.72
CA LYS A 46 7.71 11.92 18.74
C LYS A 46 7.73 11.28 17.35
N ASN A 47 8.89 10.79 16.91
CA ASN A 47 9.01 10.11 15.63
C ASN A 47 8.25 8.79 15.60
N ASN A 48 8.21 8.06 16.72
CA ASN A 48 7.43 6.83 16.83
C ASN A 48 5.93 7.13 16.77
N GLU A 49 5.45 8.16 17.46
CA GLU A 49 4.04 8.61 17.39
C GLU A 49 3.63 8.96 15.96
N ILE A 50 4.46 9.73 15.24
CA ILE A 50 4.22 10.08 13.83
C ILE A 50 4.18 8.82 12.96
N LYS A 51 5.11 7.89 13.17
CA LYS A 51 5.14 6.61 12.43
C LYS A 51 3.90 5.77 12.71
N GLU A 52 3.43 5.73 13.95
CA GLU A 52 2.21 5.00 14.32
C GLU A 52 0.97 5.65 13.71
N ALA A 53 0.85 6.98 13.77
CA ALA A 53 -0.24 7.71 13.16
C ALA A 53 -0.29 7.48 11.64
N THR A 54 0.86 7.59 10.96
CA THR A 54 0.95 7.36 9.50
C THR A 54 0.70 5.90 9.12
N ARG A 55 1.08 4.93 9.96
CA ARG A 55 0.71 3.51 9.75
C ARG A 55 -0.79 3.29 9.87
N LYS A 56 -1.42 3.82 10.92
CA LYS A 56 -2.88 3.71 11.11
C LYS A 56 -3.64 4.32 9.95
N GLU A 57 -3.21 5.49 9.47
CA GLU A 57 -3.83 6.15 8.32
C GLU A 57 -3.71 5.30 7.04
N LYS A 58 -2.52 4.75 6.76
CA LYS A 58 -2.32 3.85 5.61
C LYS A 58 -3.14 2.57 5.71
N ASP A 59 -3.24 1.99 6.90
CA ASP A 59 -4.02 0.78 7.12
C ASP A 59 -5.51 1.04 6.88
N LEU A 60 -6.03 2.19 7.31
CA LEU A 60 -7.41 2.62 7.04
C LEU A 60 -7.65 2.83 5.53
N GLN A 61 -6.72 3.49 4.83
CA GLN A 61 -6.81 3.67 3.38
C GLN A 61 -6.81 2.32 2.64
N LEU A 62 -5.93 1.40 3.02
CA LEU A 62 -5.87 0.06 2.43
C LEU A 62 -7.13 -0.76 2.70
N GLN A 63 -7.76 -0.60 3.87
CA GLN A 63 -9.04 -1.24 4.17
C GLN A 63 -10.15 -0.68 3.27
N ALA A 64 -10.26 0.64 3.16
CA ALA A 64 -11.24 1.28 2.28
C ALA A 64 -11.05 0.86 0.82
N ASP A 65 -9.81 0.84 0.32
CA ASP A 65 -9.51 0.40 -1.05
C ASP A 65 -9.92 -1.06 -1.30
N ARG A 66 -9.71 -1.94 -0.31
CA ARG A 66 -10.15 -3.34 -0.40
C ARG A 66 -11.67 -3.45 -0.45
N GLU A 67 -12.39 -2.70 0.37
CA GLU A 67 -13.85 -2.69 0.36
C GLU A 67 -14.41 -2.20 -0.97
N ILE A 68 -13.86 -1.09 -1.50
CA ILE A 68 -14.23 -0.55 -2.82
C ILE A 68 -13.96 -1.59 -3.91
N TYR A 69 -12.80 -2.25 -3.89
CA TYR A 69 -12.46 -3.28 -4.87
C TYR A 69 -13.44 -4.45 -4.85
N MET A 70 -13.83 -4.90 -3.66
CA MET A 70 -14.79 -6.00 -3.50
C MET A 70 -16.19 -5.61 -4.01
N LEU A 71 -16.62 -4.37 -3.76
CA LEU A 71 -17.87 -3.82 -4.30
C LEU A 71 -17.82 -3.67 -5.82
N GLU A 72 -16.71 -3.19 -6.38
CA GLU A 72 -16.54 -3.08 -7.82
C GLU A 72 -16.61 -4.45 -8.49
N LYS A 73 -15.97 -5.46 -7.87
CA LYS A 73 -16.00 -6.84 -8.36
C LYS A 73 -17.42 -7.41 -8.34
N SER A 74 -18.16 -7.26 -7.24
CA SER A 74 -19.54 -7.76 -7.14
C SER A 74 -20.47 -7.06 -8.14
N LEU A 75 -20.35 -5.75 -8.32
CA LEU A 75 -21.08 -4.99 -9.33
C LEU A 75 -20.77 -5.50 -10.75
N LYS A 76 -19.50 -5.73 -11.08
CA LYS A 76 -19.10 -6.29 -12.37
C LYS A 76 -19.71 -7.68 -12.59
N GLU A 77 -19.75 -8.53 -11.58
CA GLU A 77 -20.37 -9.86 -11.66
C GLU A 77 -21.87 -9.77 -11.94
N ILE A 78 -22.60 -8.92 -11.21
CA ILE A 78 -24.04 -8.69 -11.42
C ILE A 78 -24.28 -8.15 -12.83
N MET A 79 -23.52 -7.14 -13.26
CA MET A 79 -23.64 -6.58 -14.62
C MET A 79 -23.35 -7.63 -15.70
N ASN A 80 -22.36 -8.51 -15.49
CA ASN A 80 -22.06 -9.60 -16.41
C ASN A 80 -23.26 -10.57 -16.49
N GLN A 81 -23.86 -10.93 -15.36
CA GLN A 81 -25.04 -11.82 -15.33
C GLN A 81 -26.24 -11.19 -16.05
N VAL A 82 -26.54 -9.92 -15.78
CA VAL A 82 -27.63 -9.17 -16.44
C VAL A 82 -27.40 -9.10 -17.95
N ALA A 83 -26.18 -8.81 -18.39
CA ALA A 83 -25.84 -8.76 -19.80
C ALA A 83 -26.03 -10.12 -20.49
N VAL A 84 -25.58 -11.21 -19.86
CA VAL A 84 -25.76 -12.57 -20.38
C VAL A 84 -27.24 -12.95 -20.45
N ALA A 85 -28.02 -12.64 -19.41
CA ALA A 85 -29.47 -12.88 -19.38
C ALA A 85 -30.20 -12.16 -20.53
N ASN A 86 -29.73 -10.97 -20.91
CA ASN A 86 -30.23 -10.21 -22.05
C ASN A 86 -29.65 -10.64 -23.42
N GLY A 87 -28.92 -11.76 -23.46
CA GLY A 87 -28.38 -12.32 -24.70
C GLY A 87 -27.10 -11.65 -25.21
N TYR A 88 -26.41 -10.88 -24.37
CA TYR A 88 -25.06 -10.39 -24.69
C TYR A 88 -23.99 -11.44 -24.32
N HIS A 89 -22.83 -11.34 -24.94
CA HIS A 89 -21.65 -12.15 -24.63
C HIS A 89 -20.38 -11.31 -24.84
N LYS A 90 -19.26 -11.71 -24.23
CA LYS A 90 -17.96 -11.08 -24.50
C LYS A 90 -17.23 -11.82 -25.63
N LEU A 91 -16.75 -11.07 -26.62
CA LEU A 91 -15.81 -11.52 -27.64
C LEU A 91 -14.61 -10.57 -27.62
N ASN A 92 -13.41 -11.09 -27.36
CA ASN A 92 -12.18 -10.31 -27.21
C ASN A 92 -12.32 -9.14 -26.21
N GLY A 93 -12.96 -9.40 -25.06
CA GLY A 93 -13.17 -8.41 -23.99
C GLY A 93 -14.31 -7.42 -24.23
N GLN A 94 -14.91 -7.38 -25.43
CA GLN A 94 -16.00 -6.47 -25.75
C GLN A 94 -17.37 -7.17 -25.71
N TRP A 95 -18.37 -6.50 -25.15
CA TRP A 95 -19.75 -6.99 -25.16
C TRP A 95 -20.39 -6.90 -26.54
N ARG A 96 -21.02 -7.99 -26.98
CA ARG A 96 -21.76 -8.08 -28.24
C ARG A 96 -23.10 -8.78 -28.03
N ARG A 97 -24.15 -8.28 -28.69
CA ARG A 97 -25.47 -8.92 -28.68
C ARG A 97 -25.44 -10.18 -29.55
N LYS A 98 -25.95 -11.31 -29.04
CA LYS A 98 -26.14 -12.50 -29.87
C LYS A 98 -27.11 -12.18 -31.00
N ARG A 99 -26.69 -12.46 -32.23
CA ARG A 99 -27.60 -12.41 -33.38
C ARG A 99 -28.54 -13.60 -33.27
N GLN A 100 -29.85 -13.35 -33.26
CA GLN A 100 -30.82 -14.43 -33.40
C GLN A 100 -30.61 -15.04 -34.79
N LYS A 101 -30.33 -16.35 -34.87
CA LYS A 101 -30.39 -17.06 -36.14
C LYS A 101 -31.84 -17.01 -36.60
N GLN A 102 -32.17 -16.12 -37.52
CA GLN A 102 -33.39 -16.29 -38.31
C GLN A 102 -33.29 -17.67 -38.95
N ARG A 103 -34.21 -18.58 -38.57
CA ARG A 103 -34.38 -19.83 -39.30
C ARG A 103 -34.70 -19.43 -40.74
N ARG A 104 -33.75 -19.62 -41.65
CA ARG A 104 -34.04 -19.58 -43.08
C ARG A 104 -34.95 -20.76 -43.36
N VAL A 105 -36.24 -20.50 -43.51
CA VAL A 105 -37.18 -21.46 -44.09
C VAL A 105 -36.70 -21.68 -45.51
N LYS A 106 -36.25 -22.90 -45.84
CA LYS A 106 -35.98 -23.27 -47.24
C LYS A 106 -37.34 -23.29 -47.94
N PRO A 107 -37.52 -22.62 -49.09
CA PRO A 107 -38.71 -22.85 -49.90
C PRO A 107 -38.69 -24.31 -50.38
N ASP A 108 -39.80 -25.02 -50.17
CA ASP A 108 -39.97 -26.37 -50.67
C ASP A 108 -39.82 -26.37 -52.19
N SER A 109 -38.77 -27.02 -52.68
CA SER A 109 -38.59 -27.31 -54.09
C SER A 109 -39.53 -28.44 -54.48
N THR A 110 -40.82 -28.13 -54.64
CA THR A 110 -41.79 -29.04 -55.25
C THR A 110 -42.62 -28.23 -56.23
N ASN A 111 -42.29 -28.37 -57.52
CA ASN A 111 -43.25 -28.75 -58.57
C ASN A 111 -42.51 -28.78 -59.91
N TYR A 112 -42.46 -29.99 -60.47
CA TYR A 112 -42.20 -30.29 -61.88
C TYR A 112 -43.44 -29.95 -62.70
#